data_AF-A0A917FSW3-F1
#
_entry.id   AF-A0A917FSW3-F1
#
_cell.length_a   1.000
_cell.length_b   1.000
_cell.length_c   1.000
_cell.angle_alpha   90.00
_cell.angle_beta   90.00
_cell.angle_gamma   90.00
#
_symmetry.space_group_name_H-M   'P 1'
#
loop_
_entity.id
_entity.type
_entity.pdbx_description
1 polymer ?
#
loop_
_entity_poly.entity_id
_entity_poly.type
_entity_poly.pdbx_seq_one_letter_code
_entity_poly.pdbx_strand_id
1 'polypeptide(L)' 'MPSVKVRDNEPFDFALRRFKRACEKAGVLAESRKRQYYEKPTQERKRKKAAAVKRRQRRVAKEGIPRRMY' A
#
# COMPACT_ATOMS: atom_id res chain seq x y z
N MET A 1 3.00 -14.84 7.17
CA MET A 1 1.59 -14.81 6.72
C MET A 1 0.75 -14.25 7.86
N PRO A 2 -0.22 -13.35 7.61
CA PRO A 2 -1.00 -12.73 8.70
C PRO A 2 -1.91 -13.76 9.37
N SER A 3 -1.91 -13.79 10.70
CA SER A 3 -2.83 -14.58 11.50
C SER A 3 -3.70 -13.64 12.34
N VAL A 4 -5.02 -13.88 12.34
CA VAL A 4 -5.98 -13.11 13.14
C VAL A 4 -6.83 -14.11 13.92
N LYS A 5 -6.75 -14.04 15.25
CA LYS A 5 -7.63 -14.80 16.15
C LYS A 5 -8.94 -14.03 16.33
N VAL A 6 -10.06 -14.74 16.19
CA VAL A 6 -11.40 -14.20 16.47
C VAL A 6 -11.54 -14.05 18.00
N ARG A 7 -12.15 -12.95 18.45
CA ARG A 7 -12.43 -12.71 19.87
C ARG A 7 -13.85 -13.16 20.18
N ASP A 8 -14.09 -13.60 21.42
CA ASP A 8 -15.34 -14.29 21.80
C ASP A 8 -16.61 -13.42 21.68
N ASN A 9 -16.48 -12.09 21.71
CA ASN A 9 -17.60 -11.15 21.56
C ASN A 9 -17.54 -10.31 20.27
N GLU A 10 -16.81 -10.77 19.24
CA GLU A 10 -16.66 -10.02 17.99
C GLU A 10 -17.49 -10.64 16.86
N PRO A 11 -18.35 -9.87 16.16
CA PRO A 11 -19.06 -10.37 14.99
C PRO A 11 -18.07 -10.76 13.89
N PHE A 12 -18.36 -11.86 13.16
CA PHE A 12 -17.48 -12.43 12.15
C PHE A 12 -16.95 -11.41 11.12
N ASP A 13 -17.81 -10.49 10.66
CA ASP A 13 -17.45 -9.46 9.69
C ASP A 13 -16.31 -8.53 10.16
N PHE A 14 -16.24 -8.23 11.46
CA PHE A 14 -15.17 -7.39 12.00
C PHE A 14 -13.83 -8.14 12.02
N ALA A 15 -13.85 -9.43 12.36
CA ALA A 15 -12.67 -10.28 12.28
C ALA A 15 -12.18 -10.43 10.83
N LEU A 16 -13.09 -10.63 9.87
CA LEU A 16 -12.77 -10.70 8.44
C LEU A 16 -12.16 -9.38 7.93
N ARG A 17 -12.72 -8.24 8.33
CA ARG A 17 -12.18 -6.92 7.96
C ARG A 17 -10.76 -6.73 8.50
N ARG A 18 -10.50 -7.17 9.73
CA ARG A 18 -9.16 -7.12 10.33
C ARG A 18 -8.17 -8.02 9.58
N PHE A 19 -8.60 -9.22 9.21
CA PHE A 19 -7.79 -10.14 8.40
C PHE A 19 -7.46 -9.55 7.03
N LYS A 20 -8.45 -9.00 6.30
CA LYS A 20 -8.22 -8.33 5.01
C LYS A 20 -7.20 -7.20 5.13
N ARG A 21 -7.33 -6.33 6.14
CA ARG A 21 -6.34 -5.26 6.43
C ARG A 21 -4.97 -5.83 6.79
N ALA A 22 -4.89 -6.94 7.52
CA ALA A 22 -3.63 -7.58 7.87
C ALA A 22 -2.93 -8.16 6.62
N CYS A 23 -3.68 -8.75 5.68
CA CYS A 23 -3.18 -9.19 4.37
C CYS A 23 -2.69 -8.03 3.50
N GLU A 24 -3.45 -6.94 3.44
CA GLU A 24 -3.08 -5.72 2.72
C GLU A 24 -1.82 -5.08 3.31
N LYS A 25 -1.76 -4.96 4.64
CA LYS A 25 -0.61 -4.40 5.36
C LYS A 25 0.64 -5.24 5.19
N ALA A 26 0.50 -6.56 5.24
CA ALA A 26 1.60 -7.49 4.98
C ALA A 26 2.03 -7.47 3.49
N GLY A 27 1.24 -6.89 2.60
CA GLY A 27 1.60 -6.72 1.19
C GLY A 27 1.68 -8.02 0.40
N VAL A 28 1.14 -9.13 0.92
CA VAL A 28 1.29 -10.49 0.35
C VAL A 28 0.86 -10.53 -1.12
N LEU A 29 -0.26 -9.87 -1.45
CA LEU A 29 -0.75 -9.80 -2.83
C LEU A 29 0.14 -8.93 -3.73
N ALA A 30 0.68 -7.83 -3.22
CA ALA A 30 1.57 -6.96 -3.97
C ALA A 30 2.92 -7.64 -4.25
N GLU A 31 3.42 -8.39 -3.27
CA GLU A 31 4.62 -9.21 -3.42
C GLU A 31 4.43 -10.35 -4.40
N SER A 32 3.32 -11.08 -4.32
CA SER A 32 2.96 -12.13 -5.28
C SER A 32 2.97 -11.57 -6.72
N ARG A 33 2.30 -10.44 -6.96
CA ARG A 33 2.30 -9.77 -8.29
C ARG A 33 3.68 -9.33 -8.74
N LYS A 34 4.53 -8.84 -7.83
CA LYS A 34 5.90 -8.42 -8.16
C LYS A 34 6.78 -9.63 -8.55
N ARG A 35 6.55 -10.79 -7.96
CA ARG A 35 7.32 -12.03 -8.18
C ARG A 35 6.85 -12.85 -9.38
N GLN A 36 5.72 -12.51 -10.01
CA GLN A 36 5.19 -13.23 -11.17
C GLN A 36 6.12 -13.24 -12.38
N TYR A 37 6.99 -12.23 -12.50
CA TYR A 37 7.94 -12.11 -13.60
C TYR A 37 9.28 -11.60 -13.08
N TYR A 38 10.36 -11.97 -13.78
CA TYR A 38 11.67 -11.40 -13.53
C TYR A 38 11.70 -9.93 -13.98
N GLU A 39 12.16 -9.06 -13.10
CA GLU A 39 12.40 -7.65 -13.41
C GLU A 39 13.91 -7.39 -13.40
N LYS A 40 14.45 -6.89 -14.51
CA LYS A 40 15.88 -6.57 -14.59
C LYS A 40 16.24 -5.50 -13.54
N PRO A 41 17.44 -5.55 -12.92
CA PRO A 41 17.84 -4.57 -11.90
C PRO A 41 17.75 -3.11 -12.38
N THR A 42 18.05 -2.86 -13.65
CA THR A 42 17.92 -1.54 -14.28
C THR A 42 16.48 -1.07 -14.40
N GLN A 43 15.54 -1.97 -14.73
CA GLN A 43 14.11 -1.65 -14.79
C GLN A 43 13.56 -1.33 -13.40
N GLU A 44 13.97 -2.10 -12.38
CA GLU A 44 13.55 -1.85 -11.00
C GLU A 44 14.03 -0.47 -10.52
N ARG A 45 15.29 -0.11 -10.78
CA ARG A 45 15.86 1.22 -10.47
C ARG A 45 15.09 2.35 -11.16
N LYS A 46 14.82 2.22 -12.46
CA LYS A 46 14.06 3.20 -13.25
C LYS A 46 12.65 3.40 -12.69
N ARG A 47 11.93 2.32 -12.40
CA ARG A 47 10.58 2.36 -11.82
C ARG A 47 10.55 3.04 -10.46
N LYS A 48 11.50 2.70 -9.57
CA LYS A 48 11.61 3.34 -8.23
C LYS A 48 11.88 4.85 -8.35
N LYS A 49 12.79 5.28 -9.24
CA LYS A 49 13.09 6.70 -9.47
C LYS A 49 11.87 7.46 -9.99
N ALA A 50 11.17 6.94 -10.99
CA ALA A 50 9.96 7.55 -11.52
C ALA A 50 8.85 7.69 -10.46
N ALA A 51 8.65 6.65 -9.64
CA ALA A 51 7.69 6.68 -8.54
C ALA A 51 8.04 7.76 -7.49
N ALA A 52 9.33 7.93 -7.16
CA ALA A 52 9.80 8.94 -6.22
C ALA A 52 9.55 10.37 -6.75
N VAL A 53 9.89 10.63 -8.01
CA VAL A 53 9.64 11.93 -8.66
C VAL A 53 8.16 12.26 -8.65
N LYS A 54 7.30 11.32 -9.05
CA LYS A 54 5.84 11.50 -9.05
C LYS A 54 5.28 11.78 -7.65
N ARG A 55 5.80 11.11 -6.61
CA ARG A 55 5.42 11.36 -5.21
C ARG A 55 5.80 12.78 -4.77
N ARG A 56 7.00 13.25 -5.14
CA ARG A 56 7.44 14.62 -4.84
C ARG A 56 6.57 15.66 -5.54
N GLN A 57 6.30 15.48 -6.83
CA GLN A 57 5.43 16.38 -7.60
C GLN A 57 4.04 16.48 -6.98
N ARG A 58 3.44 15.35 -6.60
CA ARG A 58 2.13 15.32 -5.92
C ARG A 58 2.13 16.04 -4.57
N ARG A 59 3.23 15.94 -3.81
CA ARG A 59 3.38 16.61 -2.51
C ARG A 59 3.41 18.13 -2.68
N VAL A 60 4.30 18.61 -3.56
CA VAL A 60 4.44 20.04 -3.87
C VAL A 60 3.12 20.62 -4.38
N ALA A 61 2.43 19.91 -5.29
CA ALA A 61 1.12 20.33 -5.78
C ALA A 61 0.06 20.45 -4.66
N LYS A 62 0.11 19.60 -3.63
CA LYS A 62 -0.80 19.66 -2.49
C LYS A 62 -0.47 20.81 -1.54
N GLU A 63 0.82 21.08 -1.33
CA GLU A 63 1.31 22.16 -0.46
C GLU A 63 1.12 23.55 -1.09
N GLY A 64 1.15 23.65 -2.41
CA GLY A 64 0.97 24.91 -3.15
C GLY A 64 -0.49 25.36 -3.34
N ILE A 65 -1.48 24.57 -2.93
CA ILE A 65 -2.89 24.99 -2.94
C ILE A 65 -3.16 25.63 -1.56
N PRO A 66 -3.34 26.96 -1.47
CA PRO A 66 -3.73 27.57 -0.21
C PRO A 66 -5.01 26.89 0.26
N ARG A 67 -5.03 26.41 1.51
CA ARG A 67 -6.27 25.95 2.14
C ARG A 67 -7.22 27.13 2.06
N ARG A 68 -8.25 27.01 1.22
CA ARG A 68 -9.27 28.04 1.06
C ARG A 68 -9.84 28.27 2.46
N MET A 69 -9.41 29.35 3.11
CA MET A 69 -9.97 29.78 4.39
C MET A 69 -11.32 30.39 4.06
N TYR A 70 -12.36 29.60 4.28
CA TYR A 70 -13.69 30.11 4.60
C TYR A 70 -14.09 29.45 5.91
#